data_AF-A0A7S3THF1-F1
#
_entry.id   AF-A0A7S3THF1-F1
#
_cell.length_a   1.000
_cell.length_b   1.000
_cell.length_c   1.000
_cell.angle_alpha   90.00
_cell.angle_beta   90.00
_cell.angle_gamma   90.00
#
_symmetry.space_group_name_H-M   'P 1'
#
loop_
_entity.id
_entity.type
_entity.pdbx_description
1 polymer ?
#
loop_
_entity_poly.entity_id
_entity_poly.type
_entity_poly.pdbx_seq_one_letter_code
_entity_poly.pdbx_strand_id
1 'polypeptide(L)'
;AICVVIPVATGMGMFGNVAGGSMPLNSWFAWHPVFMTAAFPCFMALGRYSYVSETLPDKASRRQAHRALMIVGTLFAIAGYVCIFMAHWPGRKFFGYDFTKHVWGPWARIIHDWVGYSVLALVLAQAAMGATKMEFLRQGAKTFRFHGSLGKVILVAAFVNICIALYIWAWSPQRKWALGILAAIALPVVGVLVPAATA
;
A
#
# COMPACT_ATOMS: atom_id res chain seq x y z
N ALA A 1 -12.22 9.77 -6.03
CA ALA A 1 -11.36 10.16 -7.17
C ALA A 1 -9.87 10.05 -6.86
N ILE A 2 -9.34 10.80 -5.89
CA ILE A 2 -7.87 10.87 -5.59
C ILE A 2 -7.22 9.49 -5.42
N CYS A 3 -7.80 8.61 -4.60
CA CYS A 3 -7.31 7.24 -4.38
C CYS A 3 -7.02 6.48 -5.68
N VAL A 4 -7.88 6.60 -6.70
CA VAL A 4 -7.76 5.89 -7.98
C VAL A 4 -6.74 6.56 -8.91
N VAL A 5 -6.59 7.89 -8.84
CA VAL A 5 -5.64 8.64 -9.68
C VAL A 5 -4.19 8.22 -9.40
N ILE A 6 -3.86 7.84 -8.16
CA ILE A 6 -2.49 7.52 -7.74
C ILE A 6 -1.91 6.30 -8.48
N PRO A 7 -2.57 5.12 -8.53
CA PRO A 7 -2.06 3.99 -9.32
C PRO A 7 -2.01 4.30 -10.83
N VAL A 8 -2.96 5.08 -11.36
CA VAL A 8 -2.92 5.50 -12.77
C VAL A 8 -1.70 6.38 -13.05
N ALA A 9 -1.47 7.41 -12.23
CA ALA A 9 -0.32 8.31 -12.35
C ALA A 9 1.01 7.56 -12.15
N THR A 10 1.03 6.57 -11.27
CA THR A 10 2.19 5.68 -11.07
C THR A 10 2.44 4.84 -12.32
N GLY A 11 1.40 4.24 -12.91
CA GLY A 11 1.50 3.52 -14.18
C GLY A 11 2.01 4.40 -15.32
N MET A 12 1.47 5.63 -15.45
CA MET A 12 1.97 6.61 -16.41
C MET A 12 3.43 7.01 -16.15
N GLY A 13 3.91 6.96 -14.91
CA GLY A 13 5.32 7.20 -14.58
C GLY A 13 6.24 6.04 -14.89
N MET A 14 5.76 4.81 -14.76
CA MET A 14 6.55 3.61 -15.02
C MET A 14 6.60 3.27 -16.52
N PHE A 15 5.46 3.37 -17.21
CA PHE A 15 5.30 2.94 -18.60
C PHE A 15 5.33 4.09 -19.61
N GLY A 16 5.08 5.34 -19.18
CA GLY A 16 5.08 6.50 -20.08
C GLY A 16 6.48 6.91 -20.52
N ASN A 17 6.56 7.62 -21.64
CA ASN A 17 7.81 8.15 -22.18
C ASN A 17 8.32 9.36 -21.38
N VAL A 18 8.91 9.10 -20.21
CA VAL A 18 9.28 10.10 -19.21
C VAL A 18 10.61 9.73 -18.54
N ALA A 19 11.31 10.70 -17.96
CA ALA A 19 12.56 10.45 -17.23
C ALA A 19 12.34 9.41 -16.10
N GLY A 20 13.17 8.36 -16.08
CA GLY A 20 13.06 7.23 -15.14
C GLY A 20 11.86 6.29 -15.39
N GLY A 21 11.13 6.47 -16.49
CA GLY A 21 10.02 5.62 -16.95
C GLY A 21 10.40 4.78 -18.18
N SER A 22 9.50 4.73 -19.16
CA SER A 22 9.64 3.97 -20.42
C SER A 22 9.94 2.48 -20.22
N MET A 23 9.48 1.90 -19.11
CA MET A 23 9.67 0.48 -18.87
C MET A 23 8.71 -0.34 -19.74
N PRO A 24 9.13 -1.52 -20.22
CA PRO A 24 8.24 -2.36 -21.02
C PRO A 24 7.12 -2.94 -20.15
N LEU A 25 5.96 -3.24 -20.77
CA LEU A 25 4.78 -3.78 -20.06
C LEU A 25 5.01 -5.16 -19.41
N ASN A 26 6.04 -5.90 -19.84
CA ASN A 26 6.47 -7.15 -19.22
C ASN A 26 7.46 -6.96 -18.06
N SER A 27 7.79 -5.72 -17.68
CA SER A 27 8.68 -5.42 -16.56
C SER A 27 7.99 -5.70 -15.22
N TRP A 28 8.45 -6.73 -14.53
CA TRP A 28 8.03 -7.03 -13.16
C TRP A 28 8.24 -5.84 -12.22
N PHE A 29 9.37 -5.13 -12.33
CA PHE A 29 9.64 -3.97 -11.49
C PHE A 29 8.64 -2.83 -11.73
N ALA A 30 8.20 -2.60 -12.97
CA ALA A 30 7.26 -1.53 -13.29
C ALA A 30 5.87 -1.77 -12.68
N TRP A 31 5.43 -3.03 -12.62
CA TRP A 31 4.15 -3.40 -12.02
C TRP A 31 4.14 -3.38 -10.49
N HIS A 32 5.28 -3.64 -9.84
CA HIS A 32 5.40 -3.55 -8.38
C HIS A 32 4.82 -2.24 -7.80
N PRO A 33 5.30 -1.04 -8.17
CA PRO A 33 4.81 0.22 -7.62
C PRO A 33 3.37 0.52 -8.03
N VAL A 34 2.92 0.08 -9.21
CA VAL A 34 1.52 0.21 -9.64
C VAL A 34 0.61 -0.58 -8.72
N PHE A 35 0.94 -1.83 -8.43
CA PHE A 35 0.17 -2.66 -7.51
C PHE A 35 0.27 -2.19 -6.07
N MET A 36 1.43 -1.73 -5.60
CA MET A 36 1.56 -1.16 -4.25
C MET A 36 0.73 0.11 -4.09
N THR A 37 0.70 0.98 -5.09
CA THR A 37 -0.15 2.18 -5.05
C THR A 37 -1.64 1.87 -5.25
N ALA A 38 -2.00 0.81 -5.99
CA ALA A 38 -3.37 0.30 -6.00
C ALA A 38 -3.77 -0.27 -4.62
N ALA A 39 -2.86 -0.96 -3.93
CA ALA A 39 -3.14 -1.52 -2.61
C ALA A 39 -3.36 -0.44 -1.55
N PHE A 40 -2.32 0.36 -1.26
CA PHE A 40 -2.30 1.21 -0.06
C PHE A 40 -3.10 2.51 -0.23
N PRO A 41 -2.68 3.48 -1.07
CA PRO A 41 -3.38 4.74 -1.21
C PRO A 41 -4.71 4.62 -1.98
N CYS A 42 -4.95 3.53 -2.70
CA CYS A 42 -6.25 3.28 -3.32
C CYS A 42 -7.18 2.42 -2.45
N PHE A 43 -7.07 1.09 -2.50
CA PHE A 43 -8.07 0.20 -1.91
C PHE A 43 -8.10 0.25 -0.37
N MET A 44 -6.96 0.23 0.31
CA MET A 44 -6.94 0.25 1.78
C MET A 44 -7.38 1.61 2.34
N ALA A 45 -6.99 2.72 1.71
CA ALA A 45 -7.49 4.05 2.06
C ALA A 45 -9.02 4.15 1.87
N LEU A 46 -9.54 3.72 0.72
CA LEU A 46 -10.99 3.68 0.47
C LEU A 46 -11.73 2.75 1.43
N GLY A 47 -11.13 1.61 1.78
CA GLY A 47 -11.71 0.69 2.76
C GLY A 47 -11.82 1.30 4.15
N ARG A 48 -10.93 2.22 4.55
CA ARG A 48 -11.10 2.98 5.79
C ARG A 48 -12.18 4.05 5.63
N TYR A 49 -12.21 4.75 4.50
CA TYR A 49 -13.20 5.77 4.19
C TYR A 49 -14.64 5.21 4.14
N SER A 50 -14.82 3.93 3.79
CA SER A 50 -16.15 3.31 3.75
C SER A 50 -16.91 3.37 5.08
N TYR A 51 -16.23 3.54 6.23
CA TYR A 51 -16.89 3.71 7.52
C TYR A 51 -17.61 5.06 7.69
N VAL A 52 -17.16 6.10 7.01
CA VAL A 52 -17.75 7.46 7.08
C VAL A 52 -18.54 7.81 5.82
N SER A 53 -18.65 6.89 4.86
CA SER A 53 -19.42 7.16 3.65
C SER A 53 -20.92 7.22 3.97
N GLU A 54 -21.54 8.34 3.63
CA GLU A 54 -22.98 8.56 3.74
C GLU A 54 -23.78 7.74 2.72
N THR A 55 -23.12 7.28 1.65
CA THR A 55 -23.75 6.42 0.62
C THR A 55 -24.06 5.01 1.11
N LEU A 56 -23.50 4.60 2.26
CA LEU A 56 -23.73 3.29 2.86
C LEU A 56 -24.66 3.44 4.07
N PRO A 57 -25.89 2.89 4.01
CA PRO A 57 -26.98 3.26 4.91
C PRO A 57 -26.75 2.76 6.34
N ASP A 58 -26.10 1.61 6.51
CA ASP A 58 -25.97 0.95 7.81
C ASP A 58 -24.55 0.44 8.09
N LYS A 59 -24.33 0.11 9.36
CA LYS A 59 -23.04 -0.34 9.90
C LYS A 59 -22.56 -1.67 9.31
N ALA A 60 -23.47 -2.59 8.98
CA ALA A 60 -23.11 -3.87 8.38
C ALA A 60 -22.64 -3.66 6.93
N SER A 61 -23.35 -2.86 6.14
CA SER A 61 -22.94 -2.49 4.78
C SER A 61 -21.56 -1.82 4.75
N ARG A 62 -21.29 -0.90 5.68
CA ARG A 62 -19.97 -0.25 5.81
C ARG A 62 -18.84 -1.23 6.14
N ARG A 63 -19.10 -2.20 7.03
CA ARG A 63 -18.15 -3.28 7.36
C ARG A 63 -17.91 -4.21 6.17
N GLN A 64 -18.95 -4.52 5.40
CA GLN A 64 -18.84 -5.35 4.21
C GLN A 64 -18.00 -4.65 3.13
N ALA A 65 -18.27 -3.38 2.86
CA ALA A 65 -17.48 -2.57 1.93
C ALA A 65 -16.01 -2.48 2.38
N HIS A 66 -15.77 -2.19 3.67
CA HIS A 66 -14.44 -2.18 4.26
C HIS A 66 -13.72 -3.51 4.02
N ARG A 67 -14.36 -4.64 4.35
CA ARG A 67 -13.80 -5.98 4.18
C ARG A 67 -13.45 -6.27 2.72
N ALA A 68 -14.37 -5.99 1.79
CA ALA A 68 -14.16 -6.23 0.36
C ALA A 68 -12.96 -5.42 -0.16
N LEU A 69 -12.90 -4.13 0.17
CA LEU A 69 -11.79 -3.25 -0.22
C LEU A 69 -10.47 -3.68 0.41
N MET A 70 -10.46 -4.12 1.67
CA MET A 70 -9.26 -4.63 2.34
C MET A 70 -8.75 -5.93 1.71
N ILE A 71 -9.65 -6.86 1.36
CA ILE A 71 -9.26 -8.10 0.67
C ILE A 71 -8.62 -7.78 -0.68
N VAL A 72 -9.26 -6.94 -1.49
CA VAL A 72 -8.72 -6.51 -2.79
C VAL A 72 -7.37 -5.82 -2.59
N GLY A 73 -7.27 -4.88 -1.65
CA GLY A 73 -6.02 -4.20 -1.32
C GLY A 73 -4.89 -5.16 -0.90
N THR A 74 -5.20 -6.17 -0.08
CA THR A 74 -4.24 -7.21 0.31
C THR A 74 -3.77 -8.04 -0.89
N LEU A 75 -4.68 -8.43 -1.79
CA LEU A 75 -4.32 -9.16 -3.01
C LEU A 75 -3.39 -8.34 -3.91
N PHE A 76 -3.67 -7.05 -4.09
CA PHE A 76 -2.79 -6.14 -4.82
C PHE A 76 -1.43 -5.97 -4.14
N ALA A 77 -1.37 -5.90 -2.81
CA ALA A 77 -0.10 -5.84 -2.07
C ALA A 77 0.75 -7.12 -2.28
N ILE A 78 0.11 -8.30 -2.25
CA ILE A 78 0.75 -9.58 -2.54
C ILE A 78 1.25 -9.62 -3.99
N ALA A 79 0.42 -9.22 -4.96
CA ALA A 79 0.82 -9.16 -6.37
C ALA A 79 2.01 -8.20 -6.58
N GLY A 80 2.00 -7.04 -5.93
CA GLY A 80 3.12 -6.11 -5.91
C GLY A 80 4.38 -6.73 -5.32
N TYR A 81 4.26 -7.51 -4.24
CA TYR A 81 5.39 -8.24 -3.66
C TYR A 81 5.95 -9.31 -4.61
N VAL A 82 5.09 -10.11 -5.23
CA VAL A 82 5.49 -11.10 -6.24
C VAL A 82 6.25 -10.42 -7.38
N CYS A 83 5.76 -9.28 -7.86
CA CYS A 83 6.43 -8.50 -8.90
C CYS A 83 7.87 -8.11 -8.51
N ILE A 84 8.09 -7.53 -7.33
CA ILE A 84 9.45 -7.14 -6.92
C ILE A 84 10.34 -8.34 -6.63
N PHE A 85 9.78 -9.42 -6.07
CA PHE A 85 10.49 -10.68 -5.87
C PHE A 85 11.01 -11.23 -7.21
N MET A 86 10.15 -11.31 -8.22
CA MET A 86 10.53 -11.77 -9.56
C MET A 86 11.54 -10.85 -10.23
N ALA A 87 11.42 -9.53 -10.05
CA ALA A 87 12.39 -8.57 -10.57
C ALA A 87 13.78 -8.72 -9.94
N HIS A 88 13.84 -9.12 -8.66
CA HIS A 88 15.08 -9.27 -7.90
C HIS A 88 15.67 -10.68 -7.96
N TRP A 89 14.88 -11.70 -8.31
CA TRP A 89 15.30 -13.09 -8.32
C TRP A 89 16.57 -13.38 -9.15
N PRO A 90 16.72 -12.89 -10.39
CA PRO A 90 17.92 -13.17 -11.20
C PRO A 90 19.21 -12.63 -10.57
N GLY A 91 19.14 -11.47 -9.91
CA GLY A 91 20.30 -10.83 -9.26
C GLY A 91 20.48 -11.19 -7.80
N ARG A 92 19.57 -11.99 -7.22
CA ARG A 92 19.52 -12.32 -5.78
C ARG A 92 19.61 -11.07 -4.90
N LYS A 93 18.81 -10.03 -5.21
CA LYS A 93 18.83 -8.76 -4.46
C LYS A 93 17.67 -8.69 -3.48
N PHE A 94 17.93 -8.91 -2.19
CA PHE A 94 16.87 -8.91 -1.17
C PHE A 94 17.31 -8.13 0.05
N PHE A 95 16.36 -7.48 0.74
CA PHE A 95 16.64 -6.69 1.95
C PHE A 95 17.70 -5.58 1.76
N GLY A 96 17.81 -5.04 0.55
CA GLY A 96 18.84 -4.09 0.15
C GLY A 96 20.24 -4.68 -0.03
N TYR A 97 20.40 -6.01 0.07
CA TYR A 97 21.68 -6.71 -0.10
C TYR A 97 21.74 -7.46 -1.44
N ASP A 98 22.86 -7.34 -2.14
CA ASP A 98 23.17 -8.15 -3.33
C ASP A 98 23.91 -9.42 -2.89
N PHE A 99 23.19 -10.54 -2.83
CA PHE A 99 23.76 -11.82 -2.38
C PHE A 99 24.73 -12.44 -3.40
N THR A 100 24.75 -11.95 -4.64
CA THR A 100 25.69 -12.43 -5.67
C THR A 100 27.03 -11.71 -5.54
N LYS A 101 26.99 -10.39 -5.29
CA LYS A 101 28.19 -9.55 -5.19
C LYS A 101 28.69 -9.34 -3.76
N HIS A 102 27.91 -9.79 -2.78
CA HIS A 102 28.16 -9.60 -1.34
C HIS A 102 28.29 -8.13 -0.91
N VAL A 103 27.52 -7.23 -1.53
CA VAL A 103 27.55 -5.79 -1.22
C VAL A 103 26.18 -5.27 -0.83
N TRP A 104 26.17 -4.33 0.11
CA TRP A 104 24.99 -3.56 0.47
C TRP A 104 24.67 -2.52 -0.60
N GLY A 105 23.38 -2.34 -0.87
CA GLY A 105 22.90 -1.25 -1.72
C GLY A 105 22.93 0.11 -1.02
N PRO A 106 22.53 1.18 -1.71
CA PRO A 106 22.39 2.50 -1.10
C PRO A 106 21.42 2.48 0.09
N TRP A 107 21.71 3.24 1.14
CA TRP A 107 20.92 3.27 2.39
C TRP A 107 19.42 3.49 2.17
N ALA A 108 19.03 4.40 1.28
CA ALA A 108 17.61 4.63 0.97
C ALA A 108 16.89 3.35 0.48
N ARG A 109 17.57 2.51 -0.31
CA ARG A 109 17.02 1.23 -0.78
C ARG A 109 16.92 0.21 0.36
N ILE A 110 17.93 0.13 1.24
CA ILE A 110 17.90 -0.76 2.41
C ILE A 110 16.71 -0.41 3.30
N ILE A 111 16.52 0.88 3.60
CA ILE A 111 15.40 1.35 4.43
C ILE A 111 14.06 1.06 3.74
N HIS A 112 13.95 1.36 2.43
CA HIS A 112 12.74 1.06 1.65
C HIS A 112 12.35 -0.43 1.72
N ASP A 113 13.33 -1.31 1.56
CA ASP A 113 13.11 -2.75 1.59
C ASP A 113 12.62 -3.21 2.97
N TRP A 114 13.32 -2.83 4.05
CA TRP A 114 12.97 -3.24 5.42
C TRP A 114 11.61 -2.69 5.88
N VAL A 115 11.32 -1.41 5.58
CA VAL A 115 9.99 -0.83 5.85
C VAL A 115 8.93 -1.56 5.02
N GLY A 116 9.20 -1.81 3.73
CA GLY A 116 8.30 -2.54 2.84
C GLY A 116 7.95 -3.95 3.32
N TYR A 117 8.95 -4.76 3.70
CA TYR A 117 8.75 -6.09 4.26
C TYR A 117 7.93 -6.05 5.56
N SER A 118 8.26 -5.11 6.45
CA SER A 118 7.54 -4.95 7.71
C SER A 118 6.07 -4.58 7.48
N VAL A 119 5.80 -3.65 6.55
CA VAL A 119 4.43 -3.27 6.16
C VAL A 119 3.68 -4.46 5.58
N LEU A 120 4.29 -5.25 4.69
CA LEU A 120 3.66 -6.44 4.11
C LEU A 120 3.32 -7.50 5.16
N ALA A 121 4.25 -7.80 6.07
CA ALA A 121 4.01 -8.73 7.17
C ALA A 121 2.83 -8.26 8.04
N LEU A 122 2.79 -6.98 8.38
CA LEU A 122 1.68 -6.39 9.14
C LEU A 122 0.36 -6.41 8.38
N VAL A 123 0.35 -6.21 7.05
CA VAL A 123 -0.86 -6.34 6.23
C VAL A 123 -1.42 -7.76 6.28
N LEU A 124 -0.57 -8.78 6.19
CA LEU A 124 -1.01 -10.17 6.26
C LEU A 124 -1.56 -10.50 7.65
N ALA A 125 -0.87 -10.09 8.71
CA ALA A 125 -1.35 -10.23 10.09
C ALA A 125 -2.69 -9.51 10.29
N GLN A 126 -2.83 -8.31 9.72
CA GLN A 126 -4.07 -7.51 9.78
C GLN A 126 -5.23 -8.16 9.04
N ALA A 127 -4.98 -8.76 7.88
CA ALA A 127 -5.99 -9.50 7.12
C ALA A 127 -6.48 -10.73 7.92
N ALA A 128 -5.56 -11.49 8.52
CA ALA A 128 -5.90 -12.62 9.38
C ALA A 128 -6.72 -12.17 10.61
N MET A 129 -6.26 -11.14 11.32
CA MET A 129 -7.00 -10.56 12.46
C MET A 129 -8.40 -10.07 12.04
N GLY A 130 -8.52 -9.43 10.88
CA GLY A 130 -9.79 -8.95 10.36
C GLY A 130 -10.77 -10.08 10.06
N ALA A 131 -10.29 -11.17 9.46
CA ALA A 131 -11.10 -12.37 9.21
C ALA A 131 -11.60 -13.00 10.52
N THR A 132 -10.71 -13.24 11.48
CA THR A 132 -11.05 -13.82 12.79
C THR A 132 -11.99 -12.91 13.57
N LYS A 133 -11.75 -11.59 13.55
CA LYS A 133 -12.59 -10.60 14.23
C LYS A 133 -14.04 -10.64 13.73
N MET A 134 -14.25 -10.83 12.42
CA MET A 134 -15.61 -10.92 11.87
C MET A 134 -16.36 -12.14 12.39
N GLU A 135 -15.67 -13.25 12.62
CA GLU A 135 -16.29 -14.46 13.17
C GLU A 135 -16.70 -14.26 14.63
N PHE A 136 -15.82 -13.73 15.48
CA PHE A 136 -16.17 -13.42 16.87
C PHE A 136 -17.29 -12.37 16.98
N LEU A 137 -17.34 -11.38 16.07
CA LEU A 137 -18.41 -10.39 16.06
C LEU A 137 -19.78 -10.99 15.77
N ARG A 138 -19.86 -12.06 14.95
CA ARG A 138 -21.11 -12.79 14.72
C ARG A 138 -21.62 -13.48 15.98
N GLN A 139 -20.71 -13.84 16.88
CA GLN A 139 -20.99 -14.46 18.17
C GLN A 139 -21.17 -13.40 19.29
N GLY A 140 -21.19 -12.11 18.96
CA GLY A 140 -21.32 -11.01 19.94
C GLY A 140 -20.05 -10.66 20.70
N ALA A 141 -18.92 -11.32 20.42
CA ALA A 141 -17.64 -11.08 21.09
C ALA A 141 -16.80 -9.99 20.40
N LYS A 142 -16.21 -9.08 21.19
CA LYS A 142 -15.32 -8.01 20.71
C LYS A 142 -13.85 -8.39 20.91
N THR A 143 -13.22 -8.97 19.89
CA THR A 143 -11.77 -9.29 19.86
C THR A 143 -10.97 -8.26 19.06
N PHE A 144 -9.64 -8.26 19.22
CA PHE A 144 -8.68 -7.39 18.50
C PHE A 144 -9.10 -5.90 18.48
N ARG A 145 -9.27 -5.30 19.67
CA ARG A 145 -9.69 -3.89 19.80
C ARG A 145 -8.70 -2.92 19.17
N PHE A 146 -7.41 -3.26 19.18
CA PHE A 146 -6.33 -2.47 18.55
C PHE A 146 -6.25 -2.62 17.01
N HIS A 147 -7.03 -3.51 16.39
CA HIS A 147 -7.01 -3.74 14.93
C HIS A 147 -7.18 -2.43 14.14
N GLY A 148 -8.08 -1.55 14.57
CA GLY A 148 -8.29 -0.25 13.92
C GLY A 148 -7.06 0.67 14.01
N SER A 149 -6.42 0.73 15.18
CA SER A 149 -5.21 1.54 15.40
C SER A 149 -4.02 1.01 14.63
N LEU A 150 -3.82 -0.32 14.63
CA LEU A 150 -2.77 -0.96 13.84
C LEU A 150 -2.92 -0.67 12.34
N GLY A 151 -4.16 -0.64 11.84
CA GLY A 151 -4.43 -0.32 10.43
C GLY A 151 -3.97 1.10 10.07
N LYS A 152 -4.10 2.05 10.98
CA LYS A 152 -3.57 3.42 10.80
C LYS A 152 -2.05 3.42 10.73
N VAL A 153 -1.38 2.69 11.64
CA VAL A 153 0.08 2.57 11.66
C VAL A 153 0.61 2.00 10.34
N ILE A 154 -0.04 0.95 9.81
CA ILE A 154 0.30 0.36 8.52
C ILE A 154 0.22 1.40 7.40
N LEU A 155 -0.83 2.21 7.34
CA LEU A 155 -0.99 3.24 6.30
C LEU A 155 0.04 4.37 6.42
N VAL A 156 0.40 4.78 7.63
CA VAL A 156 1.49 5.76 7.86
C VAL A 156 2.83 5.17 7.39
N ALA A 157 3.14 3.95 7.79
CA ALA A 157 4.38 3.28 7.38
C ALA A 157 4.44 3.07 5.85
N ALA A 158 3.31 2.73 5.22
CA ALA A 158 3.21 2.64 3.77
C ALA A 158 3.43 4.00 3.09
N PHE A 159 2.89 5.08 3.63
CA PHE A 159 3.14 6.44 3.13
C PHE A 159 4.63 6.80 3.21
N VAL A 160 5.27 6.57 4.36
CA VAL A 160 6.72 6.77 4.52
C VAL A 160 7.49 5.95 3.47
N ASN A 161 7.10 4.69 3.25
CA ASN A 161 7.76 3.84 2.28
C ASN A 161 7.62 4.34 0.82
N ILE A 162 6.47 4.92 0.47
CA ILE A 162 6.23 5.57 -0.82
C ILE A 162 7.13 6.81 -0.97
N CYS A 163 7.28 7.63 0.08
CA CYS A 163 8.16 8.79 0.05
C CYS A 163 9.63 8.40 -0.21
N ILE A 164 10.09 7.30 0.40
CA ILE A 164 11.44 6.78 0.15
C ILE A 164 11.57 6.28 -1.30
N ALA A 165 10.57 5.58 -1.83
CA ALA A 165 10.56 5.15 -3.23
C ALA A 165 10.62 6.35 -4.20
N LEU A 166 9.85 7.39 -3.94
CA LEU A 166 9.86 8.64 -4.71
C LEU A 166 11.23 9.32 -4.67
N TYR A 167 11.92 9.30 -3.53
CA TYR A 167 13.29 9.79 -3.43
C TYR A 167 14.23 9.00 -4.35
N ILE A 168 14.13 7.66 -4.35
CA ILE A 168 14.98 6.75 -5.15
C ILE A 168 14.75 6.90 -6.67
N TRP A 169 13.51 7.09 -7.12
CA TRP A 169 13.21 7.08 -8.56
C TRP A 169 13.84 8.27 -9.31
N ALA A 170 14.29 8.02 -10.53
CA ALA A 170 14.89 9.04 -11.41
C ALA A 170 13.83 9.90 -12.14
N TRP A 171 12.70 10.15 -11.49
CA TRP A 171 11.62 10.99 -12.02
C TRP A 171 11.91 12.48 -11.81
N SER A 172 11.25 13.34 -12.60
CA SER A 172 11.32 14.78 -12.40
C SER A 172 10.79 15.20 -11.02
N PRO A 173 11.32 16.28 -10.41
CA PRO A 173 10.84 16.77 -9.12
C PRO A 173 9.33 17.03 -9.10
N GLN A 174 8.77 17.58 -10.18
CA GLN A 174 7.34 17.89 -10.29
C GLN A 174 6.48 16.62 -10.14
N ARG A 175 6.89 15.51 -10.75
CA ARG A 175 6.16 14.23 -10.64
C ARG A 175 6.27 13.65 -9.23
N LYS A 176 7.44 13.73 -8.62
CA LYS A 176 7.65 13.31 -7.22
C LYS A 176 6.74 14.09 -6.28
N TRP A 177 6.68 15.41 -6.43
CA TRP A 177 5.81 16.27 -5.62
C TRP A 177 4.33 15.97 -5.84
N ALA A 178 3.89 15.87 -7.10
CA ALA A 178 2.51 15.56 -7.42
C ALA A 178 2.07 14.24 -6.79
N LEU A 179 2.84 13.15 -6.96
CA LEU A 179 2.49 11.86 -6.39
C LEU A 179 2.60 11.85 -4.86
N GLY A 180 3.60 12.54 -4.30
CA GLY A 180 3.77 12.69 -2.86
C GLY A 180 2.59 13.40 -2.19
N ILE A 181 2.10 14.49 -2.79
CA ILE A 181 0.92 15.23 -2.31
C ILE A 181 -0.33 14.35 -2.39
N LEU A 182 -0.55 13.67 -3.54
CA LEU A 182 -1.69 12.78 -3.68
C LEU A 182 -1.65 11.63 -2.65
N ALA A 183 -0.49 11.04 -2.42
CA ALA A 183 -0.29 10.02 -1.40
C ALA A 183 -0.52 10.54 0.02
N ALA A 184 -0.10 11.77 0.33
CA ALA A 184 -0.33 12.40 1.63
C ALA A 184 -1.83 12.67 1.90
N ILE A 185 -2.59 13.02 0.86
CA ILE A 185 -4.05 13.16 0.96
C ILE A 185 -4.72 11.78 1.13
N ALA A 186 -4.34 10.79 0.33
CA ALA A 186 -4.99 9.48 0.36
C ALA A 186 -4.69 8.68 1.66
N LEU A 187 -3.45 8.69 2.14
CA LEU A 187 -3.03 7.84 3.25
C LEU A 187 -3.19 8.54 4.61
N PRO A 188 -2.44 9.61 4.95
CA PRO A 188 -2.69 10.38 6.18
C PRO A 188 -4.10 10.95 6.27
N VAL A 189 -4.58 11.74 5.31
CA VAL A 189 -5.83 12.49 5.48
C VAL A 189 -7.04 11.55 5.42
N VAL A 190 -7.25 10.88 4.29
CA VAL A 190 -8.38 9.96 4.11
C VAL A 190 -8.18 8.68 4.92
N GLY A 191 -6.98 8.12 4.87
CA GLY A 191 -6.68 6.82 5.46
C GLY A 191 -6.37 6.84 6.95
N VAL A 192 -6.05 7.96 7.62
CA VAL A 192 -5.68 7.98 9.07
C VAL A 192 -6.55 8.93 9.88
N LEU A 193 -6.69 10.18 9.42
CA LEU A 193 -7.36 11.26 10.15
C LEU A 193 -8.89 11.18 10.10
N VAL A 194 -9.45 10.51 9.10
CA VAL A 194 -10.89 10.23 9.07
C VAL A 194 -11.28 9.48 10.35
N PRO A 195 -12.20 10.05 11.16
CA PRO A 195 -12.59 9.46 12.43
C PRO A 195 -13.20 8.09 12.19
N ALA A 196 -13.02 7.19 13.16
CA ALA A 196 -13.82 5.96 13.15
C ALA A 196 -15.28 6.39 13.30
N ALA A 197 -16.18 5.78 12.53
CA ALA A 197 -17.61 5.98 12.74
C ALA A 197 -17.91 5.75 14.22
N THR A 198 -18.35 6.81 14.91
CA THR A 198 -18.81 6.72 16.29
C THR A 198 -19.97 5.74 16.30
N ALA A 199 -19.80 4.70 17.13
CA ALA A 199 -20.53 3.45 17.06
C ALA A 199 -21.98 3.58 17.47
#